data_AF-A0A819U0R2-F1
#
_entry.id   AF-A0A819U0R2-F1
#
_cell.length_a   1.000
_cell.length_b   1.000
_cell.length_c   1.000
_cell.angle_alpha   90.00
_cell.angle_beta   90.00
_cell.angle_gamma   90.00
#
_symmetry.space_group_name_H-M   'P 1'
#
loop_
_entity.id
_entity.type
_entity.pdbx_description
1 polymer ?
#
loop_
_entity_poly.entity_id
_entity_poly.type
_entity_poly.pdbx_seq_one_letter_code
_entity_poly.pdbx_strand_id
1 'polypeptide(L)'
;MNHTIELKEDFTSEKLRINLNMPLKSTKQKDLKSLNKSINEDRKLVIQAAIIRIMKERKTLKHSLLMQEVLEHLSSRFKSENHLIKKCIDILIDKEYLERNSDNKEILHYLT
;
A
#
# COMPACT_ATOMS: atom_id res chain seq x y z
N MET A 1 15.09 -18.07 29.30
CA MET A 1 13.78 -18.12 29.99
C MET A 1 13.14 -19.43 29.62
N ASN A 2 13.15 -20.43 30.50
CA ASN A 2 12.57 -21.75 30.22
C ASN A 2 11.11 -21.72 30.70
N HIS A 3 10.18 -21.95 29.80
CA HIS A 3 8.77 -22.13 30.16
C HIS A 3 8.44 -23.62 30.05
N THR A 4 8.05 -24.21 31.18
CA THR A 4 7.58 -25.59 31.26
C THR A 4 6.08 -25.59 31.04
N ILE A 5 5.59 -26.50 30.21
CA ILE A 5 4.16 -26.71 29.96
C ILE A 5 3.78 -28.03 30.63
N GLU A 6 2.74 -28.01 31.46
CA GLU A 6 2.27 -29.18 32.22
C GLU A 6 0.76 -29.39 31.99
N LEU A 7 0.32 -30.65 32.10
CA LEU A 7 -1.08 -31.03 31.96
C LEU A 7 -1.85 -30.69 33.25
N LYS A 8 -3.00 -30.02 33.11
CA LYS A 8 -3.91 -29.78 34.24
C LYS A 8 -4.94 -30.91 34.33
N GLU A 9 -4.73 -31.83 35.25
CA GLU A 9 -5.57 -33.02 35.44
C GLU A 9 -6.96 -32.66 36.04
N ASP A 10 -7.02 -31.69 36.97
CA ASP A 10 -8.26 -31.23 37.60
C ASP A 10 -9.02 -30.17 36.79
N PHE A 11 -9.10 -30.35 35.48
CA PHE A 11 -9.82 -29.41 34.62
C PHE A 11 -11.33 -29.64 34.69
N THR A 12 -12.09 -28.61 35.10
CA THR A 12 -13.56 -28.62 35.10
C THR A 12 -14.09 -27.53 34.16
N SER A 13 -15.15 -27.84 33.40
CA SER A 13 -15.83 -26.87 32.52
C SER A 13 -17.35 -27.01 32.64
N GLU A 14 -18.05 -25.88 32.53
CA GLU A 14 -19.52 -25.84 32.48
C GLU A 14 -20.09 -26.47 31.20
N LYS A 15 -19.29 -26.59 30.14
CA LYS A 15 -19.73 -27.15 28.85
C LYS A 15 -19.18 -28.57 28.67
N LEU A 16 -20.07 -29.49 28.33
CA LEU A 16 -19.71 -30.89 28.02
C LEU A 16 -18.87 -31.03 26.74
N ARG A 17 -18.99 -30.07 25.80
CA ARG A 17 -18.20 -29.98 24.57
C ARG A 17 -17.48 -28.65 24.51
N ILE A 18 -16.16 -28.70 24.39
CA ILE A 18 -15.30 -27.52 24.33
C ILE A 18 -14.72 -27.42 22.92
N ASN A 19 -15.00 -26.31 22.23
CA ASN A 19 -14.38 -26.03 20.94
C ASN A 19 -13.00 -25.40 21.17
N LEU A 20 -11.95 -26.19 20.96
CA LEU A 20 -10.56 -25.74 21.05
C LEU A 20 -10.07 -25.09 19.74
N ASN A 21 -10.80 -25.25 18.63
CA ASN A 21 -10.43 -24.69 17.32
C ASN A 21 -10.86 -23.23 17.20
N MET A 22 -10.44 -22.40 18.15
CA MET A 22 -10.66 -20.96 18.11
C MET A 22 -9.40 -20.26 17.62
N PRO A 23 -9.51 -19.38 16.60
CA PRO A 23 -8.36 -18.62 16.12
C PRO A 23 -7.82 -17.71 17.23
N LEU A 24 -6.53 -17.85 17.51
CA LEU A 24 -5.82 -17.00 18.46
C LEU A 24 -5.96 -15.52 18.05
N LYS A 25 -6.12 -14.63 19.03
CA LYS A 25 -6.21 -13.17 18.78
C LYS A 25 -4.99 -12.64 17.99
N SER A 26 -3.82 -13.24 18.20
CA SER A 26 -2.58 -12.93 17.48
C SER A 26 -2.61 -13.35 16.00
N THR A 27 -3.26 -14.46 15.66
CA THR A 27 -3.43 -14.91 14.27
C THR A 27 -4.31 -13.94 13.49
N LYS A 28 -5.47 -13.53 14.05
CA LYS A 28 -6.36 -12.54 13.42
C LYS A 28 -5.67 -11.21 13.12
N GLN A 29 -4.84 -10.72 14.05
CA GLN A 29 -4.08 -9.48 13.81
C GLN A 29 -3.01 -9.64 12.73
N LYS A 30 -2.36 -10.80 12.63
CA LYS A 30 -1.39 -11.08 11.55
C LYS A 30 -2.09 -11.10 10.19
N ASP A 31 -3.25 -11.74 10.11
CA ASP A 31 -4.04 -11.83 8.88
C ASP A 31 -4.53 -10.46 8.40
N LEU A 32 -4.99 -9.60 9.32
CA LEU A 32 -5.37 -8.23 8.96
C LEU A 32 -4.17 -7.40 8.48
N LYS A 33 -2.98 -7.58 9.09
CA LYS A 33 -1.78 -6.86 8.67
C LYS A 33 -1.30 -7.31 7.29
N SER A 34 -1.31 -8.61 7.00
CA SER A 34 -0.94 -9.12 5.67
C SER A 34 -1.93 -8.65 4.60
N LEU A 35 -3.24 -8.73 4.86
CA LEU A 35 -4.27 -8.23 3.95
C LEU A 35 -4.11 -6.74 3.64
N ASN A 36 -3.90 -5.90 4.66
CA ASN A 36 -3.67 -4.46 4.46
C ASN A 36 -2.40 -4.18 3.65
N LYS A 37 -1.36 -5.02 3.79
CA LYS A 37 -0.14 -4.89 3.00
C LYS A 37 -0.42 -5.15 1.51
N SER A 38 -1.10 -6.24 1.19
CA SER A 38 -1.48 -6.57 -0.20
C SER A 38 -2.33 -5.48 -0.84
N ILE A 39 -3.34 -4.95 -0.12
CA ILE A 39 -4.17 -3.83 -0.60
C ILE A 39 -3.33 -2.59 -0.91
N ASN A 40 -2.34 -2.29 -0.07
CA ASN A 40 -1.46 -1.14 -0.28
C ASN A 40 -0.52 -1.34 -1.47
N GLU A 41 -0.10 -2.57 -1.76
CA GLU A 41 0.68 -2.89 -2.96
C GLU A 41 -0.15 -2.70 -4.23
N ASP A 42 -1.40 -3.20 -4.25
CA ASP A 42 -2.32 -3.01 -5.38
C ASP A 42 -2.60 -1.53 -5.64
N ARG A 43 -2.81 -0.73 -4.58
CA ARG A 43 -2.99 0.73 -4.70
C ARG A 43 -1.78 1.40 -5.33
N LYS A 44 -0.56 1.01 -4.96
CA LYS A 44 0.67 1.55 -5.58
C LYS A 44 0.74 1.26 -7.07
N LEU A 45 0.36 0.06 -7.49
CA LEU A 45 0.33 -0.31 -8.91
C LEU A 45 -0.67 0.53 -9.68
N VAL A 46 -1.88 0.71 -9.15
CA VAL A 46 -2.91 1.55 -9.76
C VAL A 46 -2.46 3.01 -9.88
N ILE A 47 -1.84 3.56 -8.84
CA ILE A 47 -1.30 4.93 -8.85
C ILE A 47 -0.19 5.07 -9.90
N GLN A 48 0.77 4.13 -9.93
CA GLN A 48 1.85 4.14 -10.92
C GLN A 48 1.30 4.11 -12.35
N ALA A 49 0.32 3.23 -12.62
CA ALA A 49 -0.31 3.15 -13.93
C ALA A 49 -1.03 4.45 -14.32
N ALA A 50 -1.72 5.10 -13.37
CA ALA A 50 -2.37 6.38 -13.60
C ALA A 50 -1.35 7.49 -13.92
N ILE A 51 -0.25 7.57 -13.16
CA ILE A 51 0.83 8.52 -13.41
C ILE A 51 1.43 8.32 -14.81
N ILE A 52 1.78 7.08 -15.16
CA ILE A 52 2.35 6.75 -16.48
C ILE A 52 1.36 7.15 -17.58
N ARG A 53 0.07 6.85 -17.43
CA ARG A 53 -0.95 7.20 -18.44
C ARG A 53 -1.01 8.70 -18.68
N ILE A 54 -1.07 9.51 -17.61
CA ILE A 54 -1.10 10.97 -17.68
C ILE A 54 0.21 11.50 -18.32
N MET A 55 1.36 11.07 -17.81
CA MET A 55 2.66 11.57 -18.27
C MET A 55 2.98 11.14 -19.71
N LYS A 56 2.52 9.97 -20.15
CA LYS A 56 2.70 9.51 -21.52
C LYS A 56 1.96 10.39 -22.53
N GLU A 57 0.80 10.93 -22.15
CA GLU A 57 0.01 11.87 -22.97
C GLU A 57 0.58 13.29 -22.91
N ARG A 58 0.92 13.79 -21.72
CA ARG A 58 1.40 15.17 -21.54
C ARG A 58 2.86 15.38 -21.94
N LYS A 59 3.69 14.33 -21.89
CA LYS A 59 5.16 14.31 -22.06
C LYS A 59 5.95 15.13 -21.05
N THR A 60 5.47 16.30 -20.66
CA THR A 60 6.08 17.19 -19.67
C THR A 60 4.97 17.78 -18.81
N LEU A 61 5.13 17.75 -17.48
CA LEU A 61 4.14 18.30 -16.56
C LEU A 61 4.80 18.78 -15.27
N LYS A 62 4.25 19.84 -14.67
CA LYS A 62 4.67 20.26 -13.33
C LYS A 62 4.21 19.24 -12.29
N HIS A 63 5.05 18.96 -11.30
CA HIS A 63 4.77 18.03 -10.20
C HIS A 63 3.44 18.34 -9.50
N SER A 64 3.15 19.62 -9.22
CA SER A 64 1.90 20.03 -8.58
C SER A 64 0.66 19.68 -9.43
N LEU A 65 0.75 19.90 -10.75
CA LEU A 65 -0.34 19.59 -11.68
C LEU A 65 -0.51 18.07 -11.83
N LEU A 66 0.59 17.32 -11.92
CA LEU A 66 0.55 15.85 -11.94
C LEU A 66 -0.15 15.30 -10.69
N MET A 67 0.19 15.82 -9.51
CA MET A 67 -0.46 15.44 -8.26
C MET A 67 -1.98 15.68 -8.31
N GLN A 68 -2.40 16.83 -8.81
CA GLN A 68 -3.82 17.18 -8.94
C GLN A 68 -4.55 16.26 -9.91
N GLU A 69 -4.01 16.04 -11.12
CA GLU A 69 -4.64 15.18 -12.13
C GLU A 69 -4.75 13.72 -11.63
N VAL A 70 -3.73 13.22 -10.92
CA VAL A 70 -3.76 11.87 -10.34
C VAL A 70 -4.82 11.75 -9.24
N LEU A 71 -4.93 12.75 -8.36
CA LEU A 71 -5.94 12.78 -7.31
C LEU A 71 -7.35 12.79 -7.89
N GLU A 72 -7.59 13.62 -8.90
CA GLU A 72 -8.87 13.72 -9.58
C GLU A 72 -9.23 12.40 -10.25
N HIS A 73 -8.29 11.79 -10.97
CA HIS A 73 -8.50 10.53 -11.67
C HIS A 73 -8.80 9.35 -10.72
N LEU A 74 -8.19 9.33 -9.53
CA LEU A 74 -8.34 8.24 -8.56
C LEU A 74 -9.45 8.47 -7.53
N SER A 75 -10.03 9.68 -7.49
CA SER A 75 -11.06 10.09 -6.51
C SER A 75 -12.27 9.13 -6.45
N SER A 76 -12.64 8.54 -7.59
CA SER A 76 -13.76 7.59 -7.71
C SER A 76 -13.49 6.21 -7.11
N ARG A 77 -12.22 5.81 -6.96
CA ARG A 77 -11.85 4.45 -6.50
C ARG A 77 -11.41 4.41 -5.05
N PHE A 78 -10.64 5.39 -4.60
CA PHE A 78 -10.21 5.48 -3.22
C PHE A 78 -9.72 6.89 -2.87
N LYS A 79 -9.86 7.25 -1.59
CA LYS A 79 -9.23 8.45 -1.04
C LYS A 79 -7.71 8.26 -1.04
N SER A 80 -7.07 8.72 -2.11
CA SER A 80 -5.63 8.60 -2.29
C SER A 80 -4.89 9.53 -1.33
N GLU A 81 -3.91 8.99 -0.60
CA GLU A 81 -3.05 9.80 0.25
C GLU A 81 -1.95 10.45 -0.60
N ASN A 82 -1.78 11.77 -0.46
CA ASN A 82 -0.72 12.53 -1.12
C ASN A 82 0.67 11.90 -0.96
N HIS A 83 0.93 11.27 0.20
CA HIS A 83 2.17 10.57 0.48
C HIS A 83 2.43 9.39 -0.46
N LEU A 84 1.39 8.63 -0.80
CA LEU A 84 1.53 7.45 -1.65
C LEU A 84 1.81 7.83 -3.10
N ILE A 85 1.19 8.92 -3.58
CA ILE A 85 1.42 9.46 -4.93
C ILE A 85 2.87 9.94 -5.06
N LYS A 86 3.36 10.73 -4.10
CA LYS A 86 4.77 11.19 -4.08
C LYS A 86 5.75 10.02 -4.15
N LYS A 87 5.56 9.01 -3.29
CA LYS A 87 6.37 7.78 -3.33
C LYS A 87 6.32 7.06 -4.68
N CYS A 88 5.16 7.03 -5.34
CA CYS A 88 5.05 6.42 -6.65
C CYS A 88 5.77 7.23 -7.73
N ILE A 89 5.77 8.56 -7.65
CA ILE A 89 6.57 9.42 -8.56
C ILE A 89 8.05 9.12 -8.37
N ASP A 90 8.54 9.06 -7.12
CA ASP A 90 9.95 8.75 -6.84
C ASP A 90 10.33 7.36 -7.39
N ILE A 91 9.50 6.33 -7.17
CA ILE A 91 9.69 4.99 -7.74
C ILE A 91 9.73 5.02 -9.28
N LEU A 92 8.92 5.86 -9.92
CA LEU A 92 8.90 5.97 -11.38
C LEU A 92 10.10 6.74 -11.93
N ILE A 93 10.69 7.64 -11.15
CA ILE A 93 11.98 8.26 -11.47
C ILE A 93 13.10 7.22 -11.34
N ASP A 94 13.14 6.46 -10.24
CA ASP A 94 14.13 5.41 -10.02
C ASP A 94 14.09 4.30 -11.09
N LYS A 95 12.91 4.05 -11.66
CA LYS A 95 12.68 3.10 -12.76
C LYS A 95 12.87 3.71 -14.15
N GLU A 96 13.35 4.95 -14.24
CA GLU A 96 13.62 5.64 -15.50
C GLU A 96 12.38 5.80 -16.40
N TYR A 97 11.17 5.86 -15.83
CA TYR A 97 9.96 6.26 -16.55
C TYR A 97 9.76 7.79 -16.56
N LEU A 98 10.30 8.47 -15.54
CA LEU A 98 10.22 9.91 -15.39
C LEU A 98 11.59 10.49 -15.08
N GLU A 99 11.86 11.70 -15.52
CA GLU A 99 13.02 12.48 -15.08
C GLU A 99 12.59 13.86 -14.58
N ARG A 100 13.38 14.44 -13.67
CA ARG A 100 13.23 15.84 -13.30
C ARG A 100 14.05 16.69 -14.25
N ASN A 101 13.49 17.82 -14.68
CA ASN A 101 14.23 18.78 -15.47
C ASN A 101 15.46 19.31 -14.70
N SER A 102 16.58 19.46 -15.41
CA SER A 102 17.86 19.93 -14.86
C SER A 102 17.79 21.34 -14.26
N ASP A 103 17.05 22.24 -14.90
CA ASP A 103 16.93 23.64 -14.51
C ASP A 103 15.84 23.85 -13.47
N ASN A 104 14.73 23.12 -13.59
CA ASN A 104 13.59 23.23 -12.68
C ASN A 104 13.07 21.87 -12.21
N LYS A 105 13.43 21.49 -10.97
CA LYS A 105 13.01 20.23 -10.32
C LYS A 105 11.50 20.06 -10.14
N GLU A 106 10.70 21.11 -10.31
CA GLU A 106 9.24 21.01 -10.31
C GLU A 106 8.68 20.47 -11.62
N ILE A 107 9.46 20.47 -12.71
CA ILE A 107 9.05 19.94 -14.01
C ILE A 107 9.52 18.49 -14.12
N LEU A 108 8.58 17.62 -14.49
CA LEU A 108 8.82 16.22 -14.77
C LEU A 108 8.66 15.97 -16.27
N HIS A 109 9.54 15.16 -16.84
CA HIS A 109 9.46 14.65 -18.21
C HIS A 109 9.19 13.16 -18.20
N TYR A 110 8.42 12.69 -19.17
CA TYR A 110 8.20 11.27 -19.42
C TYR A 110 9.32 10.73 -20.30
N LEU A 111 10.03 9.72 -19.80
CA LEU A 111 11.05 9.00 -20.54
C LEU A 111 10.37 7.93 -21.39
N THR A 112 10.60 7.98 -22.70
CA THR A 112 9.93 7.12 -23.68
C THR A 112 10.79 5.91 -24.00
#